data_AF-A0A919KZN1-F1
#
_entry.id   AF-A0A919KZN1-F1
#
_cell.length_a   1.000
_cell.length_b   1.000
_cell.length_c   1.000
_cell.angle_alpha   90.00
_cell.angle_beta   90.00
_cell.angle_gamma   90.00
#
_symmetry.space_group_name_H-M   'P 1'
#
loop_
_entity.id
_entity.type
_entity.pdbx_description
1 polymer ?
#
loop_
_entity_poly.entity_id
_entity_poly.type
_entity_poly.pdbx_seq_one_letter_code
_entity_poly.pdbx_strand_id
1 'polypeptide(L)' 'MTEEHTRDFAGLSTEAAEELARERGWASVRLLKPGAMTTMEYREGRLNLVVRDGVVERGWEG' A
#
# COMPACT_ATOMS: atom_id res chain seq x y z
N MET A 1 -10.62 -7.58 -7.27
CA MET A 1 -10.09 -7.85 -5.91
C MET A 1 -10.54 -6.68 -5.05
N THR A 2 -11.28 -6.93 -3.97
CA THR A 2 -12.00 -5.92 -3.18
C THR A 2 -11.06 -5.19 -2.21
N GLU A 3 -11.43 -3.97 -1.78
CA GLU A 3 -10.75 -3.13 -0.77
C GLU A 3 -10.40 -3.86 0.54
N GLU A 4 -10.97 -5.04 0.78
CA GLU A 4 -10.68 -5.89 1.92
C GLU A 4 -9.22 -6.33 1.99
N HIS A 5 -8.58 -6.63 0.84
CA HIS A 5 -7.21 -7.13 0.82
C HIS A 5 -6.16 -6.09 1.26
N THR A 6 -6.50 -4.79 1.19
CA THR A 6 -5.57 -3.71 1.54
C THR A 6 -5.73 -3.23 2.98
N ARG A 7 -6.80 -3.63 3.68
CA ARG A 7 -7.01 -3.30 5.11
C ARG A 7 -6.00 -3.97 6.03
N ASP A 8 -5.54 -5.18 5.67
CA ASP A 8 -4.57 -5.95 6.45
C ASP A 8 -3.20 -5.29 6.57
N PHE A 9 -2.91 -4.28 5.74
CA PHE A 9 -1.65 -3.54 5.82
C PHE A 9 -1.67 -2.43 6.87
N ALA A 10 -2.85 -1.95 7.30
CA ALA A 10 -2.95 -0.85 8.25
C ALA A 10 -2.32 -1.23 9.60
N GLY A 11 -1.46 -0.35 10.13
CA GLY A 11 -0.71 -0.58 11.37
C GLY A 11 0.61 -1.34 11.20
N LEU A 12 0.89 -1.91 10.03
CA LEU A 12 2.21 -2.52 9.76
C LEU A 12 3.29 -1.46 9.60
N SER A 13 4.53 -1.82 9.95
CA SER A 13 5.69 -1.05 9.52
C SER A 13 5.84 -1.13 8.00
N THR A 14 6.56 -0.17 7.41
CA THR A 14 6.88 -0.19 5.99
C THR A 14 7.53 -1.50 5.53
N GLU A 15 8.48 -2.03 6.30
CA GLU A 15 9.17 -3.29 5.94
C GLU A 15 8.21 -4.48 5.99
N ALA A 16 7.43 -4.61 7.06
CA ALA A 16 6.46 -5.70 7.20
C ALA A 16 5.37 -5.64 6.10
N ALA A 17 4.95 -4.43 5.72
CA ALA A 17 4.00 -4.24 4.65
C ALA A 17 4.57 -4.63 3.28
N GLU A 18 5.84 -4.30 2.99
CA GLU A 18 6.51 -4.69 1.75
C GLU A 18 6.71 -6.21 1.67
N GLU A 19 7.09 -6.87 2.77
CA GLU A 19 7.19 -8.32 2.85
C GLU A 19 5.86 -9.01 2.61
N LEU A 20 4.80 -8.58 3.31
CA LEU A 20 3.46 -9.12 3.13
C LEU A 20 2.95 -8.88 1.71
N ALA A 21 3.27 -7.74 1.10
CA ALA A 21 2.87 -7.44 -0.25
C ALA A 21 3.50 -8.41 -1.26
N ARG A 22 4.81 -8.69 -1.10
CA ARG A 22 5.52 -9.69 -1.91
C ARG A 22 4.91 -11.08 -1.74
N GLU A 23 4.58 -11.50 -0.52
CA GLU A 23 3.95 -12.79 -0.24
C GLU A 23 2.56 -12.93 -0.87
N ARG A 24 1.81 -11.82 -0.92
CA ARG A 24 0.49 -11.75 -1.57
C ARG A 24 0.55 -11.55 -3.08
N GLY A 25 1.75 -11.52 -3.68
CA GLY A 25 1.94 -11.45 -5.13
C GLY A 25 1.73 -10.05 -5.72
N TRP A 26 1.78 -8.99 -4.91
CA TRP A 26 1.78 -7.62 -5.44
C TRP A 26 3.04 -7.40 -6.27
N ALA A 27 2.88 -6.88 -7.48
CA ALA A 27 3.98 -6.62 -8.40
C ALA A 27 4.82 -5.43 -7.97
N SER A 28 4.21 -4.43 -7.31
CA SER A 28 4.93 -3.28 -6.76
C SER A 28 4.17 -2.64 -5.60
N VAL A 29 4.93 -2.00 -4.70
CA VAL A 29 4.39 -1.18 -3.61
C VAL A 29 4.83 0.27 -3.83
N ARG A 30 3.90 1.21 -3.75
CA ARG A 30 4.17 2.65 -3.76
C ARG A 30 3.82 3.24 -2.40
N LEU A 31 4.83 3.78 -1.73
CA LEU A 31 4.68 4.47 -0.45
C LEU A 31 4.38 5.95 -0.68
N LEU A 32 3.37 6.46 0.02
CA LEU A 32 2.89 7.83 -0.09
C LEU A 32 2.86 8.48 1.29
N LYS A 33 3.21 9.77 1.36
CA LYS A 33 2.98 10.55 2.57
C LYS A 33 1.49 10.95 2.68
N PRO A 34 0.97 11.17 3.89
CA PRO A 34 -0.37 11.70 4.08
C PRO A 34 -0.52 13.04 3.36
N GLY A 35 -1.60 13.19 2.59
CA GLY A 35 -1.87 14.39 1.80
C GLY A 35 -1.03 14.56 0.53
N ALA A 36 -0.20 13.58 0.15
CA ALA A 36 0.54 13.64 -1.10
C ALA A 36 -0.43 13.70 -2.30
N MET A 37 -0.35 14.78 -3.09
CA MET A 37 -1.02 14.84 -4.39
C MET A 37 -0.32 13.88 -5.35
N THR A 38 -1.04 12.86 -5.81
CA THR A 38 -0.53 11.88 -6.77
C THR A 38 -1.52 11.71 -7.91
N THR A 39 -1.03 11.32 -9.08
CA THR A 39 -1.90 10.93 -10.19
C THR A 39 -2.49 9.55 -9.91
N MET A 40 -3.77 9.39 -10.25
CA MET A 40 -4.54 8.15 -10.09
C MET A 40 -4.38 7.20 -11.28
N GLU A 41 -3.21 7.23 -11.95
CA GLU A 41 -2.93 6.35 -13.09
C GLU A 41 -2.97 4.90 -12.63
N TYR A 42 -3.94 4.10 -13.09
CA TYR A 42 -4.05 2.70 -12.69
C TYR A 42 -2.85 1.86 -13.19
N ARG A 43 -2.26 1.01 -12.34
CA ARG A 43 -1.29 0.01 -12.75
C ARG A 43 -1.56 -1.32 -12.06
N GLU A 44 -2.09 -2.27 -12.83
CA GLU A 44 -2.37 -3.63 -12.37
C GLU A 44 -1.24 -4.21 -11.50
N GLY A 45 -1.64 -4.76 -10.35
CA GLY A 45 -0.69 -5.35 -9.40
C GLY A 45 0.09 -4.35 -8.56
N ARG A 46 -0.24 -3.05 -8.60
CA ARG A 46 0.36 -2.07 -7.69
C ARG A 46 -0.48 -1.88 -6.43
N LEU A 47 0.19 -1.90 -5.28
CA LEU A 47 -0.36 -1.50 -4.01
C LEU A 47 0.10 -0.08 -3.67
N ASN A 48 -0.82 0.83 -3.38
CA ASN A 48 -0.50 2.13 -2.78
C ASN A 48 -0.68 2.06 -1.27
N LEU A 49 0.31 2.52 -0.50
CA LEU A 49 0.23 2.63 0.96
C LEU A 49 0.48 4.07 1.38
N VAL A 50 -0.40 4.63 2.19
CA VAL A 50 -0.13 5.89 2.89
C VAL A 50 0.53 5.58 4.21
N VAL A 51 1.71 6.16 4.44
CA VAL A 51 2.59 5.86 5.57
C VAL A 51 2.87 7.12 6.36
N ARG A 52 2.62 7.07 7.67
CA ARG A 52 3.00 8.11 8.63
C ARG A 52 3.97 7.51 9.62
N ASP A 53 5.10 8.18 9.84
CA ASP A 53 6.11 7.79 10.84
C ASP A 53 6.54 6.32 10.73
N GLY A 54 6.65 5.82 9.49
CA GLY A 54 7.04 4.44 9.18
C GLY A 54 5.91 3.40 9.33
N VAL A 55 4.69 3.82 9.66
CA VAL A 55 3.52 2.96 9.86
C VAL A 55 2.45 3.24 8.81
N VAL A 56 1.87 2.18 8.24
CA VAL A 56 0.79 2.28 7.24
C VAL A 56 -0.51 2.74 7.90
N GLU A 57 -1.10 3.83 7.38
CA GLU A 57 -2.42 4.31 7.80
C GLU A 57 -3.56 3.67 6.98
N ARG A 58 -3.35 3.51 5.67
CA ARG A 58 -4.32 2.91 4.74
C ARG A 58 -3.65 2.46 3.45
N GLY A 59 -4.29 1.53 2.74
CA GLY A 59 -3.84 1.08 1.43
C GLY A 59 -4.97 0.92 0.43
N TRP A 60 -4.64 0.97 -0.87
CA TRP A 60 -5.57 0.70 -1.97
C TRP A 60 -4.83 0.12 -3.18
N GLU A 61 -5.54 -0.69 -3.96
CA GLU A 61 -5.06 -1.13 -5.27
C GLU A 61 -4.94 0.07 -6.20
N GLY A 62 -3.80 0.13 -6.89
CA GLY A 62 -3.34 1.29 -7.64
C GLY A 62 -3.22 1.07 -9.11
#